data_AF-A0A955GC53-F1
#
_entry.id   AF-A0A955GC53-F1
#
_cell.length_a   1.000
_cell.length_b   1.000
_cell.length_c   1.000
_cell.angle_alpha   90.00
_cell.angle_beta   90.00
_cell.angle_gamma   90.00
#
_symmetry.space_group_name_H-M   'P 1'
#
loop_
_entity.id
_entity.type
_entity.pdbx_description
1 polymer ?
#
loop_
_entity_poly.entity_id
_entity_poly.type
_entity_poly.pdbx_seq_one_letter_code
_entity_poly.pdbx_strand_id
1 'polypeptide(L)'
;MGFHEDKEINKRYREHKRSQGFIDRSLAIADICISLDAARTVDNEDTYLEPGISYFYETEADYLSDSYYHFLADNELIQPNLCFNKAIHEGHEEPKVVISYLLEIFDATLPRYRLRNRLKKYVEYFDEEMDEWEEQTYGDPQPTILLVCTTLTDLIYAKRRTRGLMADIWEYENEDRPQIQFTTFEELKEHGVPAEIWEDA
;
A
#
# COMPACT_ATOMS: atom_id res chain seq x y z
N MET A 1 -7.94 1.38 19.25
CA MET A 1 -8.12 2.78 18.83
C MET A 1 -9.53 2.88 18.24
N GLY A 2 -10.41 3.71 18.79
CA GLY A 2 -11.83 3.71 18.39
C GLY A 2 -12.05 4.49 17.10
N PHE A 3 -12.82 3.92 16.16
CA PHE A 3 -13.27 4.60 14.93
C PHE A 3 -13.78 6.00 15.25
N HIS A 4 -13.16 7.02 14.64
CA HIS A 4 -13.58 8.40 14.80
C HIS A 4 -15.03 8.57 14.32
N GLU A 5 -15.85 9.28 15.10
CA GLU A 5 -17.31 9.34 14.92
C GLU A 5 -17.75 9.71 13.48
N ASP A 6 -18.20 8.66 12.81
CA ASP A 6 -18.84 8.48 11.51
C ASP A 6 -19.74 9.59 10.93
N LYS A 7 -20.31 10.51 11.73
CA LYS A 7 -21.51 11.25 11.28
C LYS A 7 -21.23 12.31 10.20
N GLU A 8 -20.13 13.04 10.30
CA GLU A 8 -19.82 14.12 9.35
C GLU A 8 -19.12 13.60 8.09
N ILE A 9 -18.29 12.55 8.20
CA ILE A 9 -17.67 11.91 7.04
C ILE A 9 -18.73 11.18 6.19
N ASN A 10 -19.61 10.40 6.82
CA ASN A 10 -20.71 9.73 6.11
C ASN A 10 -21.69 10.72 5.46
N LYS A 11 -21.78 11.95 5.96
CA LYS A 11 -22.59 13.02 5.36
C LYS A 11 -21.96 13.58 4.09
N ARG A 12 -20.62 13.64 4.01
CA ARG A 12 -19.88 14.09 2.81
C ARG A 12 -19.79 12.99 1.75
N TYR A 13 -19.65 11.73 2.15
CA TYR A 13 -19.60 10.57 1.22
C TYR A 13 -20.97 10.05 0.78
N ARG A 14 -22.07 10.67 1.23
CA ARG A 14 -23.46 10.37 0.83
C ARG A 14 -23.81 10.86 -0.59
N GLU A 15 -22.91 10.71 -1.56
CA GLU A 15 -23.32 10.75 -2.96
C GLU A 15 -24.10 9.48 -3.28
N HIS A 16 -25.42 9.61 -3.42
CA HIS A 16 -26.36 8.52 -3.75
C HIS A 16 -26.04 7.73 -5.05
N LYS A 17 -24.98 8.11 -5.79
CA LYS A 17 -24.53 7.45 -7.02
C LYS A 17 -23.27 6.60 -6.84
N ARG A 18 -22.59 6.64 -5.69
CA ARG A 18 -21.37 5.87 -5.44
C ARG A 18 -21.69 4.50 -4.84
N SER A 19 -20.94 3.47 -5.24
CA SER A 19 -21.12 2.12 -4.68
C SER A 19 -20.64 2.08 -3.23
N GLN A 20 -21.20 1.17 -2.43
CA GLN A 20 -20.76 0.97 -1.05
C GLN A 20 -19.26 0.60 -0.99
N GLY A 21 -18.78 -0.26 -1.90
CA GLY A 21 -17.37 -0.63 -1.98
C GLY A 21 -16.43 0.54 -2.28
N PHE A 22 -16.87 1.56 -3.03
CA PHE A 22 -16.11 2.79 -3.20
C PHE A 22 -16.02 3.57 -1.89
N ILE A 23 -17.13 3.73 -1.18
CA ILE A 23 -17.18 4.45 0.10
C ILE A 23 -16.29 3.75 1.13
N ASP A 24 -16.45 2.44 1.30
CA ASP A 24 -15.68 1.64 2.27
C ASP A 24 -14.18 1.73 2.01
N ARG A 25 -13.77 1.67 0.73
CA ARG A 25 -12.37 1.85 0.34
C ARG A 25 -11.86 3.25 0.65
N SER A 26 -12.62 4.31 0.33
CA SER A 26 -12.22 5.69 0.64
C SER A 26 -12.08 5.94 2.14
N LEU A 27 -12.99 5.39 2.94
CA LEU A 27 -12.90 5.47 4.40
C LEU A 27 -11.67 4.75 4.92
N ALA A 28 -11.39 3.54 4.42
CA ALA A 28 -10.19 2.80 4.80
C ALA A 28 -8.91 3.57 4.47
N ILE A 29 -8.79 4.13 3.26
CA ILE A 29 -7.62 4.95 2.89
C ILE A 29 -7.45 6.15 3.84
N ALA A 30 -8.55 6.85 4.15
CA ALA A 30 -8.50 7.96 5.09
C ALA A 30 -8.02 7.54 6.49
N ASP A 31 -8.53 6.42 7.01
CA ASP A 31 -8.12 5.86 8.30
C ASP A 31 -6.64 5.45 8.30
N ILE A 32 -6.15 4.90 7.18
CA ILE A 32 -4.74 4.58 6.98
C ILE A 32 -3.89 5.84 7.05
N CYS A 33 -4.22 6.88 6.29
CA CYS A 33 -3.50 8.14 6.30
C CYS A 33 -3.42 8.76 7.70
N ILE A 34 -4.55 8.78 8.42
CA ILE A 34 -4.60 9.25 9.82
C ILE A 34 -3.68 8.41 10.72
N SER A 35 -3.64 7.09 10.52
CA SER A 35 -2.78 6.18 11.29
C SER A 35 -1.30 6.41 10.99
N LEU A 36 -0.94 6.66 9.73
CA LEU A 36 0.44 7.00 9.33
C LEU A 36 0.87 8.34 9.93
N ASP A 37 -0.01 9.35 9.92
CA ASP A 37 0.25 10.63 10.57
C ASP A 37 0.44 10.47 12.08
N ALA A 38 -0.38 9.66 12.74
CA ALA A 38 -0.29 9.40 14.18
C ALA A 38 0.95 8.59 14.58
N ALA A 39 1.47 7.77 13.67
CA ALA A 39 2.68 6.97 13.87
C ALA A 39 3.98 7.76 13.70
N ARG A 40 3.90 9.04 13.27
CA ARG A 40 5.08 9.90 13.15
C ARG A 40 5.70 10.16 14.51
N THR A 41 7.02 10.02 14.60
CA THR A 41 7.80 10.40 15.78
C THR A 41 8.67 11.60 15.42
N VAL A 42 8.62 12.65 16.25
CA VAL A 42 9.45 13.84 16.08
C VAL A 42 10.81 13.56 16.70
N ASP A 43 11.87 13.94 16.00
CA ASP A 43 13.23 13.96 16.55
C ASP A 43 13.24 14.94 17.74
N ASN A 44 13.40 14.43 18.95
CA ASN A 44 13.56 15.28 20.12
C ASN A 44 15.00 15.76 20.13
N GLU A 45 15.23 17.03 19.76
CA GLU A 45 16.56 17.70 19.77
C GLU A 45 17.36 17.47 21.06
N ASP A 46 16.68 17.19 22.19
CA ASP A 46 17.29 16.98 23.51
C ASP A 46 17.71 15.52 23.81
N THR A 47 17.40 14.55 22.95
CA THR A 47 17.72 13.12 23.18
C THR A 47 18.33 12.49 21.93
N TYR A 48 19.65 12.36 21.92
CA TYR A 48 20.47 11.61 20.94
C TYR A 48 20.17 10.09 20.86
N LEU A 49 18.97 9.63 21.20
CA LEU A 49 18.72 8.23 21.49
C LEU A 49 18.02 7.48 20.35
N GLU A 50 17.11 8.11 19.58
CA GLU A 50 16.44 7.43 18.46
C GLU A 50 16.08 8.41 17.33
N PRO A 51 16.28 8.03 16.05
CA PRO A 51 15.94 8.87 14.92
C PRO A 51 14.42 9.01 14.74
N GLY A 52 13.98 10.17 14.26
CA GLY A 52 12.56 10.46 14.03
C GLY A 52 12.01 9.66 12.85
N ILE A 53 10.77 9.18 12.95
CA ILE A 53 10.08 8.44 11.89
C ILE A 53 9.01 9.34 11.29
N SER A 54 8.98 9.39 9.96
CA SER A 54 7.90 10.03 9.23
C SER A 54 7.36 9.15 8.12
N TYR A 55 6.17 9.52 7.66
CA TYR A 55 5.51 8.87 6.55
C TYR A 55 5.06 9.93 5.56
N PHE A 56 5.44 9.74 4.30
CA PHE A 56 4.89 10.44 3.14
C PHE A 56 3.91 9.51 2.43
N TYR A 57 2.79 10.03 1.95
CA TYR A 57 1.80 9.23 1.24
C TYR A 57 1.06 10.06 0.19
N GLU A 58 0.71 9.41 -0.91
CA GLU A 58 -0.13 9.95 -1.99
C GLU A 58 -1.21 8.93 -2.33
N THR A 59 -2.46 9.38 -2.34
CA THR A 59 -3.60 8.55 -2.79
C THR A 59 -3.63 8.47 -4.32
N GLU A 60 -4.44 7.55 -4.85
CA GLU A 60 -4.74 7.50 -6.29
C GLU A 60 -5.16 8.87 -6.85
N ALA A 61 -5.94 9.65 -6.11
CA ALA A 61 -6.35 10.97 -6.58
C ALA A 61 -5.19 11.98 -6.63
N ASP A 62 -4.22 11.84 -5.73
CA ASP A 62 -3.06 12.73 -5.65
C ASP A 62 -2.10 12.41 -6.80
N TYR A 63 -1.79 11.13 -7.02
CA TYR A 63 -0.80 10.77 -8.04
C TYR A 63 -1.31 10.86 -9.48
N LEU A 64 -2.64 10.91 -9.68
CA LEU A 64 -3.24 11.26 -10.97
C LEU A 64 -2.98 12.72 -11.39
N SER A 65 -2.40 13.53 -10.50
CA SER A 65 -1.89 14.87 -10.79
C SER A 65 -0.36 14.90 -10.80
N ASP A 66 0.23 16.02 -11.24
CA ASP A 66 1.69 16.23 -11.29
C ASP A 66 2.30 16.16 -9.88
N SER A 67 2.82 14.98 -9.53
CA SER A 67 3.12 14.51 -8.17
C SER A 67 4.30 13.55 -8.17
N TYR A 68 4.75 13.12 -6.99
CA TYR A 68 5.92 12.26 -6.87
C TYR A 68 5.70 10.88 -7.51
N TYR A 69 4.52 10.28 -7.35
CA TYR A 69 4.19 8.98 -7.94
C TYR A 69 3.43 9.09 -9.28
N HIS A 70 3.54 10.22 -10.00
CA HIS A 70 2.75 10.45 -11.22
C HIS A 70 2.98 9.40 -12.32
N PHE A 71 4.17 8.81 -12.40
CA PHE A 71 4.48 7.75 -13.35
C PHE A 71 3.55 6.52 -13.23
N LEU A 72 2.96 6.29 -12.04
CA LEU A 72 1.98 5.23 -11.82
C LEU A 72 0.60 5.53 -12.42
N ALA A 73 0.30 6.78 -12.78
CA ALA A 73 -0.98 7.17 -13.39
C ALA A 73 -1.16 6.52 -14.77
N ASP A 74 -0.08 6.46 -15.55
CA ASP A 74 -0.07 5.93 -16.92
C ASP A 74 0.38 4.46 -16.99
N ASN A 75 0.72 3.84 -15.85
CA ASN A 75 1.16 2.45 -15.80
C ASN A 75 0.01 1.48 -16.15
N GLU A 76 0.25 0.60 -17.13
CA GLU A 76 -0.78 -0.33 -17.61
C GLU A 76 -0.98 -1.56 -16.71
N LEU A 77 0.01 -1.88 -15.86
CA LEU A 77 0.01 -3.04 -14.98
C LEU A 77 -0.69 -2.72 -13.66
N ILE A 78 -0.32 -1.63 -13.00
CA ILE A 78 -0.72 -1.36 -11.62
C ILE A 78 -1.34 0.02 -11.44
N GLN A 79 -2.31 0.09 -10.54
CA GLN A 79 -2.98 1.33 -10.12
C GLN A 79 -3.32 1.19 -8.63
N PRO A 80 -2.32 1.35 -7.74
CA PRO A 80 -2.50 1.19 -6.30
C PRO A 80 -3.42 2.28 -5.75
N ASN A 81 -4.18 1.99 -4.70
CA ASN A 81 -5.06 3.00 -4.11
C ASN A 81 -4.30 4.01 -3.23
N LEU A 82 -3.15 3.63 -2.71
CA LEU A 82 -2.30 4.45 -1.87
C LEU A 82 -0.83 4.05 -2.08
N CYS A 83 0.01 5.04 -2.32
CA CYS A 83 1.47 4.93 -2.29
C CYS A 83 1.96 5.62 -1.03
N PHE A 84 2.86 4.98 -0.28
CA PHE A 84 3.45 5.63 0.88
C PHE A 84 4.83 5.10 1.18
N ASN A 85 5.65 5.92 1.82
CA ASN A 85 6.97 5.54 2.25
C ASN A 85 7.19 5.84 3.73
N LYS A 86 8.09 5.07 4.33
CA LYS A 86 8.63 5.33 5.66
C LYS A 86 9.97 5.99 5.47
N ALA A 87 10.15 7.16 6.07
CA ALA A 87 11.42 7.87 6.08
C ALA A 87 11.93 8.09 7.51
N ILE A 88 13.25 8.01 7.67
CA ILE A 88 13.94 8.21 8.94
C ILE A 88 14.68 9.53 8.89
N HIS A 89 14.58 10.31 9.97
CA HIS A 89 15.29 11.57 10.19
C HIS A 89 16.41 11.34 11.20
N GLU A 90 17.65 11.58 10.78
CA GLU A 90 18.82 11.55 11.65
C GLU A 90 19.34 12.99 11.82
N GLY A 91 18.89 13.69 12.87
CA GLY A 91 19.33 15.05 13.18
C GLY A 91 18.84 16.08 12.15
N HIS A 92 19.77 16.80 11.52
CA HIS A 92 19.48 17.88 10.56
C HIS A 92 19.58 17.45 9.09
N GLU A 93 19.76 16.16 8.81
CA GLU A 93 19.81 15.65 7.43
C GLU A 93 18.40 15.55 6.82
N GLU A 94 18.35 15.50 5.49
CA GLU A 94 17.08 15.24 4.79
C GLU A 94 16.57 13.83 5.14
N PRO A 95 15.24 13.66 5.31
CA PRO A 95 14.66 12.36 5.58
C PRO A 95 15.06 11.34 4.52
N LYS A 96 15.64 10.22 4.97
CA LYS A 96 16.00 9.11 4.09
C LYS A 96 14.84 8.12 4.03
N VAL A 97 14.34 7.87 2.83
CA VAL A 97 13.37 6.79 2.59
C VAL A 97 14.04 5.45 2.86
N VAL A 98 13.41 4.65 3.74
CA VAL A 98 13.91 3.34 4.12
C VAL A 98 13.03 2.20 3.62
N ILE A 99 11.74 2.45 3.41
CA ILE A 99 10.79 1.47 2.89
C ILE A 99 9.72 2.20 2.07
N SER A 100 9.37 1.64 0.93
CA SER A 100 8.28 2.09 0.06
C SER A 100 7.16 1.05 0.02
N TYR A 101 5.91 1.50 -0.13
CA TYR A 101 4.74 0.64 -0.13
C TYR A 101 3.74 1.04 -1.23
N LEU A 102 3.17 0.05 -1.90
CA LEU A 102 2.06 0.20 -2.84
C LEU A 102 0.87 -0.63 -2.35
N LEU A 103 -0.22 0.03 -1.98
CA LEU A 103 -1.39 -0.61 -1.37
C LEU A 103 -2.58 -0.63 -2.33
N GLU A 104 -3.17 -1.82 -2.58
CA GLU A 104 -4.47 -1.97 -3.24
C GLU A 104 -5.47 -2.70 -2.33
N ILE A 105 -6.67 -2.14 -2.23
CA ILE A 105 -7.81 -2.71 -1.51
C ILE A 105 -8.81 -3.25 -2.53
N PHE A 106 -8.94 -4.58 -2.60
CA PHE A 106 -9.87 -5.22 -3.52
C PHE A 106 -11.32 -5.01 -3.09
N ASP A 107 -12.19 -4.75 -4.08
CA ASP A 107 -13.63 -4.64 -3.86
C ASP A 107 -14.24 -6.04 -3.56
N ALA A 108 -15.18 -6.11 -2.61
CA ALA A 108 -15.86 -7.36 -2.26
C ALA A 108 -16.61 -8.00 -3.43
N THR A 109 -16.98 -7.20 -4.43
CA THR A 109 -17.69 -7.65 -5.63
C THR A 109 -16.74 -8.04 -6.77
N LEU A 110 -15.42 -7.95 -6.58
CA LEU A 110 -14.44 -8.24 -7.61
C LEU A 110 -14.50 -9.73 -8.03
N PRO A 111 -14.85 -10.05 -9.29
CA PRO A 111 -14.91 -11.43 -9.72
C PRO A 111 -13.52 -12.09 -9.68
N ARG A 112 -13.47 -13.39 -9.31
CA ARG A 112 -12.21 -14.14 -9.19
C ARG A 112 -11.28 -14.05 -10.39
N TYR A 113 -11.81 -14.04 -11.60
CA TYR A 113 -10.98 -13.93 -12.80
C TYR A 113 -10.28 -12.56 -12.91
N ARG A 114 -10.92 -11.48 -12.42
CA ARG A 114 -10.32 -10.14 -12.35
C ARG A 114 -9.28 -10.06 -11.24
N LEU A 115 -9.57 -10.63 -10.08
CA LEU A 115 -8.59 -10.76 -8.99
C LEU A 115 -7.34 -11.49 -9.50
N ARG A 116 -7.50 -12.65 -10.14
CA ARG A 116 -6.39 -13.40 -10.75
C ARG A 116 -5.58 -12.54 -11.72
N ASN A 117 -6.24 -11.73 -12.54
CA ASN A 117 -5.58 -10.85 -13.48
C ASN A 117 -4.81 -9.73 -12.77
N ARG A 118 -5.37 -9.13 -11.71
CA ARG A 118 -4.69 -8.11 -10.91
C ARG A 118 -3.44 -8.66 -10.23
N LEU A 119 -3.52 -9.84 -9.63
CA LEU A 119 -2.36 -10.50 -9.03
C LEU A 119 -1.25 -10.79 -10.06
N LYS A 120 -1.64 -11.20 -11.28
CA LYS A 120 -0.67 -11.39 -12.37
C LYS A 120 0.02 -10.08 -12.72
N LYS A 121 -0.74 -9.00 -12.92
CA LYS A 121 -0.18 -7.69 -13.27
C LYS A 121 0.78 -7.15 -12.23
N TYR A 122 0.51 -7.36 -10.94
CA TYR A 122 1.45 -6.96 -9.89
C TYR A 122 2.75 -7.76 -9.90
N VAL A 123 2.68 -9.04 -10.24
CA VAL A 123 3.87 -9.87 -10.40
C VAL A 123 4.64 -9.46 -11.66
N GLU A 124 3.95 -9.19 -12.77
CA GLU A 124 4.55 -8.67 -14.02
C GLU A 124 5.22 -7.32 -13.81
N TYR A 125 4.62 -6.43 -13.00
CA TYR A 125 5.20 -5.12 -12.69
C TYR A 125 6.60 -5.23 -12.08
N PHE A 126 6.82 -6.24 -11.23
CA PHE A 126 8.15 -6.48 -10.66
C PHE A 126 9.17 -7.06 -11.64
N ASP A 127 8.72 -7.74 -12.69
CA ASP A 127 9.61 -8.33 -13.70
C ASP A 127 9.93 -7.31 -14.81
N GLU A 128 8.95 -6.47 -15.17
CA GLU A 128 9.02 -5.62 -16.37
C GLU A 128 9.37 -4.15 -16.08
N GLU A 129 8.95 -3.59 -14.94
CA GLU A 129 8.93 -2.13 -14.71
C GLU A 129 9.71 -1.67 -13.46
N MET A 130 10.59 -2.52 -12.90
CA MET A 130 11.37 -2.15 -11.71
C MET A 130 12.44 -1.09 -11.97
N ASP A 131 13.03 -1.09 -13.16
CA ASP A 131 13.97 -0.06 -13.55
C ASP A 131 13.29 1.32 -13.59
N GLU A 132 12.02 1.38 -14.03
CA GLU A 132 11.23 2.62 -14.03
C GLU A 132 11.02 3.13 -12.59
N TRP A 133 10.75 2.25 -11.63
CA TRP A 133 10.63 2.65 -10.22
C TRP A 133 11.91 3.34 -9.73
N GLU A 134 13.07 2.72 -9.93
CA GLU A 134 14.35 3.26 -9.46
C GLU A 134 14.65 4.64 -10.10
N GLU A 135 14.39 4.78 -11.40
CA GLU A 135 14.59 6.03 -12.13
C GLU A 135 13.66 7.15 -11.66
N GLN A 136 12.36 6.86 -11.50
CA GLN A 136 11.34 7.88 -11.18
C GLN A 136 11.36 8.28 -9.70
N THR A 137 11.84 7.38 -8.82
CA THR A 137 11.92 7.63 -7.37
C THR A 137 13.30 8.03 -6.89
N TYR A 138 14.24 8.32 -7.80
CA TYR A 138 15.62 8.72 -7.48
C TYR A 138 16.38 7.69 -6.61
N GLY A 139 16.10 6.41 -6.83
CA GLY A 139 16.74 5.31 -6.10
C GLY A 139 16.12 4.98 -4.74
N ASP A 140 14.84 5.35 -4.51
CA ASP A 140 14.13 4.83 -3.35
C ASP A 140 14.07 3.29 -3.37
N PRO A 141 14.00 2.65 -2.19
CA PRO A 141 13.88 1.19 -2.12
C PRO A 141 12.70 0.66 -2.93
N GLN A 142 12.90 -0.53 -3.50
CA GLN A 142 11.85 -1.29 -4.17
C GLN A 142 10.60 -1.38 -3.28
N PRO A 143 9.39 -1.15 -3.82
CA PRO A 143 8.21 -1.09 -2.99
C PRO A 143 7.77 -2.47 -2.55
N THR A 144 7.31 -2.60 -1.31
CA THR A 144 6.52 -3.75 -0.86
C THR A 144 5.06 -3.55 -1.30
N ILE A 145 4.50 -4.52 -2.01
CA ILE A 145 3.10 -4.48 -2.42
C ILE A 145 2.22 -5.04 -1.31
N LEU A 146 1.23 -4.25 -0.91
CA LEU A 146 0.26 -4.57 0.14
C LEU A 146 -1.12 -4.79 -0.48
N LEU A 147 -1.61 -6.03 -0.45
CA LEU A 147 -2.89 -6.41 -1.06
C LEU A 147 -3.92 -6.77 0.02
N VAL A 148 -4.99 -5.98 0.07
CA VAL A 148 -6.04 -6.13 1.09
C VAL A 148 -7.22 -6.87 0.47
N CYS A 149 -7.46 -8.09 0.95
CA CYS A 149 -8.55 -8.94 0.51
C CYS A 149 -9.79 -8.72 1.38
N THR A 150 -10.97 -8.83 0.78
CA THR A 150 -12.24 -8.62 1.52
C THR A 150 -12.58 -9.77 2.45
N THR A 151 -12.16 -10.98 2.10
CA THR A 151 -12.41 -12.19 2.89
C THR A 151 -11.15 -13.02 3.05
N LEU A 152 -11.09 -13.82 4.12
CA LEU A 152 -10.02 -14.79 4.33
C LEU A 152 -9.93 -15.82 3.17
N THR A 153 -11.06 -16.15 2.54
CA THR A 153 -11.06 -17.07 1.39
C THR A 153 -10.32 -16.46 0.19
N ASP A 154 -10.55 -15.17 -0.07
CA ASP A 154 -9.85 -14.45 -1.14
C ASP A 154 -8.38 -14.24 -0.81
N LEU A 155 -8.04 -13.97 0.45
CA LEU A 155 -6.65 -13.93 0.92
C LEU A 155 -5.91 -15.24 0.64
N ILE A 156 -6.46 -16.38 1.11
CA ILE A 156 -5.84 -17.70 0.90
C ILE A 156 -5.67 -18.00 -0.59
N TYR A 157 -6.68 -17.65 -1.40
CA TYR A 157 -6.60 -17.80 -2.85
C TYR A 157 -5.51 -16.92 -3.45
N ALA A 158 -5.47 -15.63 -3.09
CA ALA A 158 -4.55 -14.65 -3.63
C ALA A 158 -3.11 -15.03 -3.33
N LYS A 159 -2.79 -15.35 -2.07
CA LYS A 159 -1.49 -15.86 -1.65
C LYS A 159 -1.03 -17.04 -2.48
N ARG A 160 -1.85 -18.11 -2.53
CA ARG A 160 -1.51 -19.32 -3.29
C ARG A 160 -1.28 -19.01 -4.76
N ARG A 161 -2.08 -18.12 -5.35
CA ARG A 161 -1.96 -17.78 -6.75
C ARG A 161 -0.71 -16.95 -7.01
N THR A 162 -0.43 -15.95 -6.19
CA THR A 162 0.76 -15.10 -6.28
C THR A 162 2.03 -15.91 -6.10
N ARG A 163 2.09 -16.83 -5.13
CA ARG A 163 3.22 -17.75 -4.99
C ARG A 163 3.49 -18.57 -6.24
N GLY A 164 2.43 -19.08 -6.87
CA GLY A 164 2.56 -19.80 -8.14
C GLY A 164 3.09 -18.92 -9.26
N LEU A 165 2.60 -17.68 -9.37
CA LEU A 165 3.07 -16.70 -10.36
C LEU A 165 4.53 -16.32 -10.12
N MET A 166 4.94 -16.09 -8.88
CA MET A 166 6.32 -15.75 -8.53
C MET A 166 7.26 -16.92 -8.80
N ALA A 167 6.85 -18.16 -8.51
CA ALA A 167 7.66 -19.34 -8.82
C ALA A 167 7.84 -19.59 -10.32
N ASP A 168 6.95 -19.05 -11.17
CA ASP A 168 7.08 -19.11 -12.63
C ASP A 168 8.15 -18.12 -13.15
N ILE A 169 8.52 -17.09 -12.38
CA ILE A 169 9.48 -16.03 -12.77
C ILE A 169 10.81 -16.19 -12.01
N TRP A 170 10.75 -16.32 -10.68
CA TRP A 170 11.92 -16.44 -9.81
C TRP A 170 12.12 -17.90 -9.36
N GLU A 171 12.93 -18.65 -10.09
CA GLU A 171 13.12 -20.10 -9.91
C GLU A 171 13.89 -20.44 -8.62
N TYR A 172 14.89 -19.64 -8.25
CA TYR A 172 15.77 -19.93 -7.11
C TYR A 172 15.42 -19.13 -5.86
N GLU A 173 15.61 -19.74 -4.68
CA GLU A 173 15.29 -19.12 -3.38
C GLU A 173 16.26 -17.99 -2.99
N ASN A 174 17.41 -17.89 -3.66
CA ASN A 174 18.44 -16.89 -3.43
C ASN A 174 18.38 -15.71 -4.42
N GLU A 175 17.36 -15.65 -5.26
CA GLU A 175 17.06 -14.47 -6.06
C GLU A 175 16.44 -13.38 -5.18
N ASP A 176 16.68 -12.12 -5.53
CA ASP A 176 16.09 -10.97 -4.84
C ASP A 176 14.61 -10.89 -5.23
N ARG A 177 13.77 -11.60 -4.47
CA ARG A 177 12.36 -11.76 -4.78
C ARG A 177 11.57 -10.54 -4.30
N PRO A 178 10.64 -10.04 -5.14
CA PRO A 178 9.82 -8.91 -4.73
C PRO A 178 8.92 -9.27 -3.56
N GLN A 179 8.64 -8.29 -2.70
CA GLN A 179 7.82 -8.48 -1.52
C GLN A 179 6.35 -8.15 -1.82
N ILE A 180 5.49 -9.18 -1.78
CA ILE A 180 4.04 -9.03 -1.86
C ILE A 180 3.42 -9.62 -0.60
N GLN A 181 2.67 -8.79 0.12
CA GLN A 181 2.04 -9.13 1.38
C GLN A 181 0.54 -8.99 1.30
N PHE A 182 -0.16 -9.82 2.08
CA PHE A 182 -1.61 -9.91 2.08
C PHE A 182 -2.16 -9.71 3.47
N THR A 183 -3.32 -9.07 3.56
CA THR A 183 -4.12 -9.06 4.78
C THR A 183 -5.61 -9.04 4.42
N THR A 184 -6.47 -9.13 5.42
CA THR A 184 -7.90 -8.94 5.21
C THR A 184 -8.32 -7.52 5.56
N PHE A 185 -9.42 -7.07 4.97
CA PHE A 185 -9.98 -5.76 5.28
C PHE A 185 -10.36 -5.64 6.76
N GLU A 186 -10.82 -6.73 7.38
CA GLU A 186 -11.17 -6.76 8.81
C GLU A 186 -9.94 -6.53 9.71
N GLU A 187 -8.87 -7.27 9.48
CA GLU A 187 -7.59 -7.14 10.21
C GLU A 187 -6.99 -5.74 10.04
N LEU A 188 -7.00 -5.22 8.80
CA LEU A 188 -6.54 -3.86 8.51
C LEU A 188 -7.32 -2.82 9.29
N LYS A 189 -8.63 -3.00 9.40
CA LYS A 189 -9.52 -2.10 10.13
C LYS A 189 -9.27 -2.14 11.63
N GLU A 190 -8.97 -3.32 12.18
CA GLU A 190 -8.77 -3.52 13.61
C GLU A 190 -7.39 -3.01 14.08
N HIS A 191 -6.35 -3.24 13.28
CA HIS A 191 -4.96 -3.05 13.71
C HIS A 191 -4.23 -1.91 12.97
N GLY A 192 -4.72 -1.47 11.82
CA GLY A 192 -4.08 -0.46 10.99
C GLY A 192 -2.92 -1.00 10.15
N VAL A 193 -2.38 -0.17 9.25
CA VAL A 193 -1.30 -0.54 8.31
C VAL A 193 0.05 -0.86 8.98
N PRO A 194 0.50 -0.12 10.00
CA PRO A 194 1.82 -0.38 10.60
C PRO A 194 1.90 -1.67 11.43
N ALA A 195 0.80 -2.40 11.60
CA ALA A 195 0.73 -3.60 12.43
C ALA A 195 1.33 -4.84 11.73
N GLU A 196 1.73 -5.83 12.53
CA GLU A 196 2.22 -7.14 12.08
C GLU A 196 1.06 -8.05 11.61
N ILE A 197 0.21 -7.55 10.71
CA ILE A 197 -0.98 -8.25 10.17
C ILE A 197 -0.79 -8.77 8.74
N TRP A 198 0.42 -8.65 8.22
CA TRP A 198 0.77 -8.88 6.82
C TRP A 198 1.36 -10.27 6.64
N GLU A 199 0.81 -11.03 5.68
CA GLU A 199 1.29 -12.36 5.35
C GLU A 199 1.96 -12.40 3.97
N ASP A 200 3.19 -12.91 3.90
CA ASP A 200 3.93 -13.04 2.63
C ASP A 200 3.30 -14.08 1.68
N ALA A 201 3.42 -13.83 0.38
CA ALA A 201 2.93 -14.67 -0.72
C ALA A 201 3.35 -16.14 -0.64
#